data_AF-A0A0D2RVE2-F1
#
_entry.id   AF-A0A0D2RVE2-F1
#
_cell.length_a   1.000
_cell.length_b   1.000
_cell.length_c   1.000
_cell.angle_alpha   90.00
_cell.angle_beta   90.00
_cell.angle_gamma   90.00
#
_symmetry.space_group_name_H-M   'P 1'
#
loop_
_entity.id
_entity.type
_entity.pdbx_description
1 polymer ?
#
loop_
_entity_poly.entity_id
_entity_poly.type
_entity_poly.pdbx_seq_one_letter_code
_entity_poly.pdbx_strand_id
1 'polypeptide(L)'
;MIRDFVFYRAPPATFPRPDGKLKAISLPEDVYIKKFFQKYPVAKGHDAIKISAYDPPPARLFGLRVLELKEQGVPEEEAMAVADMEYRKEKKEKKKAYARLKQIARLQGKKPPPNPYPSAIKERQALERKFVRERFSSPEILKIVEKIKEERRAERFNGAAGGGF
;
A
#
# COMPACT_ATOMS: atom_id res chain seq x y z
N MET A 1 -41.62 -16.18 39.39
CA MET A 1 -41.28 -15.47 40.64
C MET A 1 -39.79 -15.17 40.81
N ILE A 2 -38.82 -15.95 40.29
CA ILE A 2 -37.38 -15.61 40.42
C ILE A 2 -36.91 -14.59 39.36
N ARG A 3 -37.49 -14.61 38.16
CA ARG A 3 -37.11 -13.71 37.05
C ARG A 3 -37.43 -12.23 37.32
N ASP A 4 -38.53 -11.96 38.01
CA ASP A 4 -38.97 -10.59 38.28
C ASP A 4 -38.12 -9.92 39.37
N PHE A 5 -37.64 -10.67 40.36
CA PHE A 5 -36.83 -10.14 41.47
C PHE A 5 -35.47 -9.61 41.00
N VAL A 6 -34.86 -10.24 39.98
CA VAL A 6 -33.58 -9.79 39.40
C VAL A 6 -33.74 -8.47 38.64
N PHE A 7 -34.87 -8.29 37.93
CA PHE A 7 -35.14 -7.08 37.15
C PHE A 7 -35.37 -5.84 38.02
N TYR A 8 -36.00 -5.99 39.19
CA TYR A 8 -36.16 -4.87 40.13
C TYR A 8 -34.88 -4.53 40.91
N ARG A 9 -34.00 -5.53 41.11
CA ARG A 9 -32.73 -5.32 41.82
C ARG A 9 -31.64 -4.72 40.93
N ALA A 10 -31.71 -4.95 39.62
CA ALA A 10 -30.79 -4.38 38.64
C ALA A 10 -31.52 -4.22 37.28
N PRO A 11 -32.34 -3.17 37.12
CA PRO A 11 -32.98 -2.90 35.84
C PRO A 11 -31.91 -2.63 34.77
N PRO A 12 -32.15 -3.02 33.51
CA PRO A 12 -31.20 -2.75 32.43
C PRO A 12 -31.03 -1.24 32.24
N ALA A 13 -29.82 -0.79 31.93
CA ALA A 13 -29.55 0.61 31.66
C ALA A 13 -30.40 1.09 30.47
N THR A 14 -31.18 2.15 30.68
CA THR A 14 -31.98 2.80 29.63
C THR A 14 -31.28 4.07 29.16
N PHE A 15 -31.09 4.18 27.86
CA PHE A 15 -30.57 5.39 27.22
C PHE A 15 -31.74 6.17 26.61
N PRO A 16 -31.70 7.51 26.61
CA PRO A 16 -32.71 8.30 25.90
C PRO A 16 -32.72 7.90 24.42
N ARG A 17 -33.91 7.79 23.83
CA ARG A 17 -34.02 7.53 22.39
C ARG A 17 -33.47 8.75 21.64
N PRO A 18 -32.47 8.57 20.76
CA PRO A 18 -31.96 9.69 19.98
C PRO A 18 -32.96 10.02 18.86
N ASP A 19 -33.59 11.19 18.91
CA ASP A 19 -34.53 11.67 17.89
C ASP A 19 -33.85 12.33 16.67
N GLY A 20 -32.53 12.13 16.51
CA GLY A 20 -31.71 12.86 15.53
C GLY A 20 -30.72 11.98 14.75
N LYS A 21 -30.17 12.56 13.68
CA LYS A 21 -29.09 11.93 12.89
C LYS A 21 -27.82 11.84 13.74
N LEU A 22 -27.13 10.70 13.64
CA LEU A 22 -25.82 10.51 14.26
C LEU A 22 -24.83 11.53 13.72
N LYS A 23 -24.13 12.23 14.62
CA LYS A 23 -23.06 13.18 14.25
C LYS A 23 -21.81 12.40 13.86
N ALA A 24 -21.14 12.83 12.80
CA ALA A 24 -19.85 12.27 12.42
C ALA A 24 -18.80 12.65 13.47
N ILE A 25 -18.03 11.66 13.94
CA ILE A 25 -16.89 11.90 14.84
C ILE A 25 -15.76 12.47 13.99
N SER A 26 -15.17 13.57 14.45
CA SER A 26 -13.99 14.17 13.83
C SER A 26 -12.96 14.45 14.91
N LEU A 27 -11.68 14.30 14.54
CA LEU A 27 -10.55 14.45 15.44
C LEU A 27 -9.70 15.64 14.97
N PRO A 28 -9.06 16.40 15.88
CA PRO A 28 -8.34 17.62 15.53
C PRO A 28 -7.20 17.38 14.52
N GLU A 29 -6.58 16.20 14.54
CA GLU A 29 -5.50 15.80 13.63
C GLU A 29 -5.99 15.43 12.22
N ASP A 30 -7.29 15.21 12.01
CA ASP A 30 -7.85 14.77 10.72
C ASP A 30 -7.55 15.76 9.59
N VAL A 31 -7.42 17.05 9.92
CA VAL A 31 -7.02 18.11 8.98
C VAL A 31 -5.61 17.84 8.45
N TYR A 32 -4.68 17.51 9.33
CA TYR A 32 -3.28 17.26 8.98
C TYR A 32 -3.08 15.91 8.30
N ILE A 33 -3.89 14.91 8.64
CA ILE A 33 -3.91 13.62 7.93
C ILE A 33 -4.30 13.84 6.46
N LYS A 34 -5.30 14.70 6.18
CA LYS A 34 -5.69 15.05 4.81
C LYS A 34 -4.54 15.75 4.07
N LYS A 35 -3.90 16.75 4.69
CA LYS A 35 -2.72 17.46 4.13
C LYS A 35 -1.56 16.48 3.85
N PHE A 36 -1.31 15.53 4.75
CA PHE A 36 -0.30 14.49 4.59
C PHE A 36 -0.57 13.63 3.35
N PHE A 37 -1.80 13.15 3.16
CA PHE A 37 -2.12 12.32 1.98
C PHE A 37 -2.18 13.11 0.67
N GLN A 38 -2.44 14.42 0.71
CA GLN A 38 -2.27 15.29 -0.45
C GLN A 38 -0.81 15.36 -0.88
N LYS A 39 0.12 15.49 0.08
CA LYS A 39 1.55 15.52 -0.18
C LYS A 39 2.13 14.15 -0.55
N TYR A 40 1.63 13.09 0.07
CA TYR A 40 2.08 11.71 -0.10
C TYR A 40 0.93 10.77 -0.49
N PRO A 41 0.42 10.85 -1.73
CA PRO A 41 -0.70 10.01 -2.17
C PRO A 41 -0.37 8.52 -2.12
N VAL A 42 0.89 8.16 -2.39
CA VAL A 42 1.39 6.77 -2.38
C VAL A 42 1.43 6.17 -0.96
N ALA A 43 1.44 7.01 0.09
CA ALA A 43 1.46 6.52 1.47
C ALA A 43 0.19 5.74 1.83
N LYS A 44 -0.94 5.96 1.14
CA LYS A 44 -2.18 5.18 1.35
C LYS A 44 -1.98 3.68 1.16
N GLY A 45 -1.07 3.28 0.26
CA GLY A 45 -0.74 1.88 0.02
C GLY A 45 0.35 1.36 0.97
N HIS A 46 1.46 2.09 1.10
CA HIS A 46 2.62 1.62 1.89
C HIS A 46 2.40 1.66 3.40
N ASP A 47 1.73 2.71 3.87
CA ASP A 47 1.52 3.03 5.27
C ASP A 47 0.03 2.79 5.63
N ALA A 48 -0.54 1.72 5.08
CA ALA A 48 -1.95 1.37 5.25
C ALA A 48 -2.30 1.04 6.70
N ILE A 49 -3.52 1.40 7.11
CA ILE A 49 -4.03 1.15 8.46
C ILE A 49 -4.23 -0.36 8.64
N LYS A 50 -3.48 -0.94 9.56
CA LYS A 50 -3.66 -2.33 10.00
C LYS A 50 -4.49 -2.32 11.26
N ILE A 51 -5.71 -2.85 11.20
CA ILE A 51 -6.65 -2.88 12.33
C ILE A 51 -6.05 -3.63 13.54
N SER A 52 -5.20 -4.63 13.29
CA SER A 52 -4.52 -5.41 14.33
C SER A 52 -3.22 -4.80 14.84
N ALA A 53 -2.72 -3.72 14.23
CA ALA A 53 -1.48 -3.10 14.68
C ALA A 53 -1.75 -2.21 15.89
N TYR A 54 -0.86 -2.30 16.87
CA TYR A 54 -0.85 -1.40 18.02
C TYR A 54 -0.36 0.00 17.63
N ASP A 55 0.65 0.06 16.77
CA ASP A 55 1.26 1.33 16.38
C ASP A 55 0.35 2.13 15.44
N PRO A 56 0.18 3.44 15.69
CA PRO A 56 -0.60 4.29 14.82
C PRO A 56 0.05 4.41 13.43
N PRO A 57 -0.75 4.61 12.37
CA PRO A 57 -0.22 4.81 11.03
C PRO A 57 0.61 6.11 10.95
N PRO A 58 1.65 6.18 10.11
CA PRO A 58 2.49 7.37 9.95
C PRO A 58 1.73 8.68 9.72
N ALA A 59 0.60 8.65 9.01
CA ALA A 59 -0.23 9.85 8.81
C ALA A 59 -0.83 10.38 10.12
N ARG A 60 -1.20 9.48 11.04
CA ARG A 60 -1.71 9.82 12.38
C ARG A 60 -0.60 10.41 13.24
N LEU A 61 0.58 9.78 13.25
CA LEU A 61 1.76 10.31 13.94
C LEU A 61 2.13 11.70 13.46
N PHE A 62 2.10 11.94 12.14
CA PHE A 62 2.31 13.26 11.57
C PHE A 62 1.30 14.29 12.11
N GLY A 63 0.01 13.96 12.11
CA GLY A 63 -1.02 14.88 12.60
C GLY A 63 -0.92 15.18 14.09
N LEU A 64 -0.67 14.16 14.91
CA LEU A 64 -0.43 14.31 16.35
C LEU A 64 0.80 15.17 16.61
N ARG A 65 1.89 14.95 15.88
CA ARG A 65 3.13 15.72 16.03
C ARG A 65 2.94 17.20 15.74
N VAL A 66 2.15 17.53 14.73
CA VAL A 66 1.81 18.93 14.41
C VAL A 66 1.01 19.56 15.55
N LEU A 67 0.05 18.84 16.13
CA LEU A 67 -0.72 19.32 17.27
C LEU A 67 0.16 19.55 18.50
N GLU A 68 1.03 18.60 18.83
CA GLU A 68 1.98 18.73 19.96
C GLU A 68 2.84 19.99 19.85
N LEU A 69 3.39 20.27 18.66
CA LEU A 69 4.23 21.45 18.43
C LEU A 69 3.40 22.74 18.47
N LYS A 70 2.16 22.72 17.97
CA LYS A 70 1.25 23.86 18.06
C LYS A 70 0.85 24.16 19.50
N GLU A 71 0.64 23.15 20.33
CA GLU A 71 0.39 23.30 21.77
C GLU A 71 1.57 23.98 22.49
N GLN A 72 2.79 23.79 21.98
CA GLN A 72 4.01 24.46 22.48
C GLN A 72 4.19 25.89 21.91
N GLY A 73 3.27 26.37 21.08
CA GLY A 73 3.31 27.72 20.50
C GLY A 73 4.07 27.83 19.18
N VAL A 74 4.47 26.71 18.56
CA VAL A 74 5.10 26.71 17.23
C VAL A 74 4.05 27.05 16.16
N PRO A 75 4.36 27.92 15.18
CA PRO A 75 3.44 28.20 14.10
C PRO A 75 3.18 26.94 13.26
N GLU A 76 1.97 26.83 12.71
CA GLU A 76 1.50 25.61 12.02
C GLU A 76 2.42 25.17 10.87
N GLU A 77 2.94 26.12 10.09
CA GLU A 77 3.80 25.82 8.94
C GLU A 77 5.13 25.18 9.38
N GLU A 78 5.75 25.72 10.43
CA GLU A 78 6.99 25.17 10.99
C GLU A 78 6.73 23.80 11.64
N ALA A 79 5.65 23.67 12.40
CA ALA A 79 5.24 22.39 13.00
C ALA A 79 5.05 21.30 11.92
N MET A 80 4.39 21.64 10.81
CA MET A 80 4.23 20.74 9.67
C MET A 80 5.56 20.40 8.99
N ALA A 81 6.49 21.36 8.88
CA ALA A 81 7.80 21.11 8.30
C ALA A 81 8.66 20.17 9.16
N VAL A 82 8.61 20.31 10.48
CA VAL A 82 9.29 19.43 11.43
C VAL A 82 8.72 18.01 11.35
N ALA A 83 7.39 17.86 11.40
CA ALA A 83 6.75 16.56 11.27
C ALA A 83 7.06 15.88 9.91
N ASP A 84 7.18 16.65 8.84
CA ASP A 84 7.56 16.14 7.51
C ASP A 84 9.01 15.64 7.48
N MET A 85 9.91 16.38 8.12
CA MET A 85 11.31 16.01 8.25
C MET A 85 11.46 14.72 9.04
N GLU A 86 10.74 14.57 10.16
CA GLU A 86 10.70 13.36 10.98
C GLU A 86 10.21 12.15 10.16
N TYR A 87 9.08 12.28 9.45
CA TYR A 87 8.56 11.22 8.56
C TYR A 87 9.58 10.80 7.49
N ARG A 88 10.22 11.78 6.83
CA ARG A 88 11.23 11.51 5.79
C ARG A 88 12.46 10.82 6.37
N LYS A 89 12.88 11.17 7.58
CA LYS A 89 14.00 10.56 8.28
C LYS A 89 13.69 9.09 8.58
N GLU A 90 12.53 8.81 9.17
CA GLU A 90 12.10 7.45 9.49
C GLU A 90 12.02 6.57 8.22
N LYS A 91 11.47 7.11 7.13
CA LYS A 91 11.41 6.41 5.83
C LYS A 91 12.80 6.10 5.27
N LYS A 92 13.76 7.01 5.43
CA LYS A 92 15.16 6.78 5.02
C LYS A 92 15.81 5.69 5.87
N GLU A 93 15.59 5.70 7.18
CA GLU A 93 16.13 4.70 8.11
C GLU A 93 15.56 3.31 7.84
N LYS A 94 14.24 3.18 7.63
CA LYS A 94 13.59 1.92 7.22
C LYS A 94 14.18 1.37 5.92
N LYS A 95 14.50 2.23 4.95
CA LYS A 95 15.18 1.81 3.70
C LYS A 95 16.61 1.32 3.95
N LYS A 96 17.37 2.00 4.82
CA LYS A 96 18.73 1.57 5.21
C LYS A 96 18.70 0.23 5.94
N ALA A 97 17.79 0.05 6.88
CA ALA A 97 17.58 -1.21 7.60
C ALA A 97 17.24 -2.35 6.63
N TYR A 98 16.31 -2.13 5.70
CA TYR A 98 16.00 -3.09 4.66
C TYR A 98 17.20 -3.45 3.78
N ALA A 99 17.99 -2.46 3.35
CA ALA A 99 19.20 -2.70 2.57
C ALA A 99 20.19 -3.60 3.33
N ARG A 100 20.35 -3.37 4.64
CA ARG A 100 21.19 -4.20 5.50
C ARG A 100 20.66 -5.62 5.65
N LEU A 101 19.36 -5.78 5.93
CA LEU A 101 18.71 -7.10 6.02
C LEU A 101 18.82 -7.87 4.70
N LYS A 102 18.70 -7.18 3.56
CA LYS A 102 18.86 -7.77 2.23
C LYS A 102 20.29 -8.27 1.99
N GLN A 103 21.32 -7.54 2.45
CA GLN A 103 22.71 -7.98 2.38
C GLN A 103 22.92 -9.26 3.22
N ILE A 104 22.42 -9.25 4.46
CA ILE A 104 22.52 -10.41 5.37
C ILE A 104 21.83 -11.63 4.77
N ALA A 105 20.60 -11.49 4.26
CA ALA A 105 19.86 -12.59 3.64
C ALA A 105 20.61 -13.20 2.45
N ARG A 106 21.25 -12.37 1.62
CA ARG A 106 22.08 -12.84 0.50
C ARG A 106 23.28 -13.65 0.98
N LEU A 107 24.00 -13.16 1.99
CA LEU A 107 25.14 -13.87 2.58
C LEU A 107 24.73 -15.22 3.19
N GLN A 108 23.52 -15.29 3.76
CA GLN A 108 22.97 -16.52 4.34
C GLN A 108 22.32 -17.45 3.31
N GLY A 109 22.28 -17.09 2.02
CA GLY A 109 21.56 -17.85 0.98
C GLY A 109 20.03 -17.86 1.15
N LYS A 110 19.47 -17.02 2.03
CA LYS A 110 18.03 -16.93 2.30
C LYS A 110 17.36 -15.89 1.40
N LYS A 111 16.06 -16.05 1.18
CA LYS A 111 15.26 -15.05 0.47
C LYS A 111 15.20 -13.76 1.31
N PRO A 112 15.46 -12.58 0.73
CA PRO A 112 15.40 -11.32 1.46
C PRO A 112 13.96 -11.02 1.90
N PRO A 113 13.80 -10.26 3.00
CA PRO A 113 12.47 -9.82 3.45
C PRO A 113 11.76 -8.99 2.37
N PRO A 114 10.44 -8.81 2.47
CA PRO A 114 9.70 -7.92 1.58
C PRO A 114 10.21 -6.47 1.72
N ASN A 115 10.23 -5.74 0.60
CA ASN A 115 10.62 -4.34 0.61
C ASN A 115 9.55 -3.52 1.36
N PRO A 116 9.92 -2.71 2.37
CA PRO A 116 8.96 -1.89 3.11
C PRO A 116 8.31 -0.79 2.26
N TYR A 117 8.99 -0.30 1.21
CA TYR A 117 8.47 0.73 0.30
C TYR A 117 8.72 0.31 -1.15
N PRO A 118 7.92 -0.63 -1.71
CA PRO A 118 8.01 -1.00 -3.11
C PRO A 118 7.60 0.17 -4.00
N SER A 119 8.24 0.38 -5.15
CA SER A 119 7.72 1.36 -6.11
C SER A 119 6.50 0.76 -6.81
N ALA A 120 5.49 1.58 -7.11
CA ALA A 120 4.31 1.12 -7.86
C ALA A 120 4.68 0.42 -9.18
N ILE A 121 5.72 0.90 -9.86
CA ILE A 121 6.29 0.27 -11.06
C ILE A 121 6.80 -1.15 -10.76
N LYS A 122 7.53 -1.34 -9.66
CA LYS A 122 8.07 -2.66 -9.29
C LYS A 122 6.99 -3.63 -8.84
N GLU A 123 5.92 -3.15 -8.21
CA GLU A 123 4.75 -3.98 -7.90
C GLU A 123 4.07 -4.46 -9.17
N ARG A 124 3.80 -3.55 -10.11
CA ARG A 124 3.21 -3.91 -11.41
C ARG A 124 4.11 -4.88 -12.18
N GLN A 125 5.40 -4.60 -12.26
CA GLN A 125 6.37 -5.51 -12.89
C GLN A 125 6.42 -6.88 -12.21
N ALA A 126 6.28 -6.97 -10.89
CA ALA A 126 6.26 -8.25 -10.18
C ALA A 126 5.02 -9.08 -10.53
N LEU A 127 3.86 -8.43 -10.69
CA LEU A 127 2.63 -9.07 -11.16
C LEU A 127 2.78 -9.53 -12.62
N GLU A 128 3.28 -8.66 -13.49
CA GLU A 128 3.47 -8.93 -14.93
C GLU A 128 4.53 -10.00 -15.21
N ARG A 129 5.54 -10.14 -14.33
CA ARG A 129 6.66 -11.07 -14.54
C ARG A 129 6.21 -12.53 -14.72
N LYS A 130 5.08 -12.92 -14.13
CA LYS A 130 4.48 -14.25 -14.33
C LYS A 130 4.09 -14.44 -15.79
N PHE A 131 3.28 -13.52 -16.30
CA PHE A 131 2.79 -13.54 -17.68
C PHE A 131 3.93 -13.37 -18.70
N VAL A 132 4.94 -12.55 -18.41
CA VAL A 132 6.11 -12.40 -19.29
C VAL A 132 6.87 -13.72 -19.42
N ARG A 133 7.04 -14.46 -18.31
CA ARG A 133 7.71 -15.77 -18.35
C ARG A 133 6.90 -16.81 -19.11
N GLU A 134 5.58 -16.80 -18.94
CA GLU A 134 4.65 -17.69 -19.67
C GLU A 134 4.74 -17.50 -21.19
N ARG A 135 4.93 -16.26 -21.69
CA ARG A 135 5.11 -16.00 -23.14
C ARG A 135 6.24 -16.80 -23.80
N PHE A 136 7.31 -17.06 -23.05
CA PHE A 136 8.50 -17.75 -23.58
C PHE A 136 8.55 -19.24 -23.22
N SER A 137 7.69 -19.70 -22.32
CA SER A 137 7.73 -21.07 -21.78
C SER A 137 6.43 -21.86 -21.94
N SER A 138 5.32 -21.20 -22.32
CA SER A 138 4.07 -21.89 -22.60
C SER A 138 4.17 -22.66 -23.91
N PRO A 139 3.93 -23.99 -23.90
CA PRO A 139 3.99 -24.80 -25.11
C PRO A 139 2.92 -24.40 -26.13
N GLU A 140 1.78 -23.87 -25.70
CA GLU A 140 0.73 -23.37 -26.61
C GLU A 140 1.19 -22.13 -27.37
N ILE A 141 1.83 -21.18 -26.68
CA ILE A 141 2.35 -19.96 -27.30
C ILE A 141 3.49 -20.29 -28.25
N LEU A 142 4.38 -21.22 -27.88
CA LEU A 142 5.45 -21.68 -28.76
C LEU A 142 4.91 -22.32 -30.04
N LYS A 143 3.89 -23.19 -29.94
CA LYS A 143 3.21 -23.78 -31.10
C LYS A 143 2.61 -22.74 -32.03
N ILE A 144 2.00 -21.69 -31.49
CA ILE A 144 1.45 -20.58 -32.29
C ILE A 144 2.58 -19.84 -33.00
N VAL A 145 3.69 -19.56 -32.31
CA VAL A 145 4.86 -18.87 -32.91
C VAL A 145 5.52 -19.72 -34.00
N GLU A 146 5.60 -21.04 -33.83
CA GLU A 146 6.10 -21.96 -34.85
C GLU A 146 5.22 -21.95 -36.10
N LYS A 147 3.90 -22.06 -35.95
CA LYS A 147 2.95 -21.97 -37.07
C LYS A 147 3.09 -20.65 -37.85
N ILE A 148 3.17 -19.52 -37.14
CA ILE A 148 3.38 -18.21 -37.79
C ILE A 148 4.72 -18.15 -38.54
N LYS A 149 5.78 -18.77 -38.01
CA LYS A 149 7.08 -18.85 -38.71
C LYS A 149 7.02 -19.73 -39.95
N GLU A 150 6.28 -20.83 -39.89
CA GLU A 150 6.06 -21.73 -41.03
C GLU A 150 5.25 -21.05 -42.14
N GLU A 151 4.14 -20.40 -41.79
CA GLU A 151 3.33 -19.60 -42.73
C GLU A 151 4.17 -18.50 -43.39
N ARG A 152 4.97 -17.75 -42.61
CA ARG A 152 5.84 -16.70 -43.14
C ARG A 152 6.98 -17.24 -44.02
N ARG A 153 7.45 -18.47 -43.79
CA ARG A 153 8.42 -19.14 -44.67
C ARG A 153 7.75 -19.60 -45.96
N ALA A 154 6.53 -20.14 -45.89
CA ALA A 154 5.76 -20.54 -47.06
C ALA A 154 5.40 -19.35 -47.95
N GLU A 155 5.00 -18.21 -47.36
CA GLU A 155 4.76 -16.96 -48.09
C GLU A 155 6.02 -16.43 -48.79
N ARG A 156 7.19 -16.52 -48.15
CA ARG A 156 8.46 -16.12 -48.77
C ARG A 156 8.89 -17.07 -49.89
N PHE A 157 8.58 -18.36 -49.77
CA PHE A 157 8.86 -19.34 -50.81
C PHE A 157 7.91 -19.16 -52.01
N ASN A 158 6.63 -18.86 -51.76
CA ASN A 158 5.64 -18.56 -52.79
C ASN A 158 5.84 -17.18 -53.44
N GLY A 159 6.37 -16.19 -52.71
CA GLY A 159 6.70 -14.85 -53.23
C GLY A 159 7.94 -14.82 -54.13
N ALA A 160 8.79 -15.85 -54.10
CA ALA A 160 9.93 -16.00 -55.02
C ALA A 160 9.54 -16.61 -56.38
N ALA A 161 8.31 -17.10 -56.54
CA ALA A 161 7.80 -17.68 -57.78
C ALA A 161 7.04 -16.69 -58.70
N GLY A 162 7.03 -15.39 -58.36
CA GLY A 162 6.30 -14.34 -59.07
C GLY A 162 7.16 -13.25 -59.71
N GLY A 163 8.44 -13.54 -60.00
CA GLY A 163 9.37 -12.62 -60.65
C GLY A 163 9.98 -13.24 -61.90
N GLY A 164 9.20 -13.33 -62.98
CA GLY A 164 9.67 -13.86 -64.25
C GLY A 164 8.59 -13.77 -65.33
N PHE A 165 8.48 -12.58 -65.92
CA PHE A 165 8.20 -12.20 -67.32
C PHE A 165 7.54 -10.81 -67.36
#